data_AF-A0A353BS69-F1
#
_entry.id   AF-A0A353BS69-F1
#
_cell.length_a   1.000
_cell.length_b   1.000
_cell.length_c   1.000
_cell.angle_alpha   90.00
_cell.angle_beta   90.00
_cell.angle_gamma   90.00
#
_symmetry.space_group_name_H-M   'P 1'
#
loop_
_entity.id
_entity.type
_entity.pdbx_description
1 polymer ?
#
loop_
_entity_poly.entity_id
_entity_poly.type
_entity_poly.pdbx_seq_one_letter_code
_entity_poly.pdbx_strand_id
1 'polypeptide(L)'
;MPLPILSTEITPQDLTEIIKNAHDFYQTSLNSLKTDIAIILSACGLLIAIIGVGLPFLVTYYQKQRIKITEIKIDKQLKESEETIKSLQNELKTTQKEYENQFRLLENKFHTNAASLYMHLSTSYLEQNRQLLGVATFILALENTVQTKNFDMMNNMLDNFFNVDFPSLDTNNPLVRDRIMHLNKILDNLDKSPEFKGKFFSYKEKIITKLKK
;
A
#
# COMPACT_ATOMS: atom_id res chain seq x y z
N MET A 1 108.75 15.23 57.68
CA MET A 1 107.64 14.25 57.61
C MET A 1 107.73 13.58 56.24
N PRO A 2 108.15 12.30 56.14
CA PRO A 2 108.21 11.63 54.85
C PRO A 2 106.85 10.99 54.52
N LEU A 3 106.36 11.23 53.30
CA LEU A 3 105.22 10.54 52.71
C LEU A 3 105.64 9.10 52.36
N PRO A 4 104.85 8.07 52.73
CA PRO A 4 105.12 6.71 52.28
C PRO A 4 104.67 6.56 50.82
N ILE A 5 105.61 6.20 49.96
CA ILE A 5 105.36 5.75 48.60
C ILE A 5 104.87 4.29 48.71
N LEU A 6 103.59 4.05 48.43
CA LEU A 6 103.10 2.68 48.17
C LEU A 6 103.45 2.32 46.72
N SER A 7 104.51 1.54 46.53
CA SER A 7 104.72 0.78 45.31
C SER A 7 103.99 -0.56 45.44
N THR A 8 102.80 -0.67 44.83
CA THR A 8 102.15 -1.96 44.62
C THR A 8 102.55 -2.48 43.24
N GLU A 9 103.51 -3.40 43.18
CA GLU A 9 103.74 -4.22 41.99
C GLU A 9 102.53 -5.16 41.81
N ILE A 10 101.78 -4.95 40.73
CA ILE A 10 100.66 -5.82 40.35
C ILE A 10 101.26 -7.11 39.80
N THR A 11 100.92 -8.25 40.39
CA THR A 11 101.45 -9.54 39.93
C THR A 11 100.69 -10.02 38.69
N PRO A 12 101.29 -10.86 37.82
CA PRO A 12 100.60 -11.43 36.65
C PRO A 12 99.32 -12.21 37.01
N GLN A 13 99.27 -12.79 38.21
CA GLN A 13 98.09 -13.50 38.71
C GLN A 13 96.93 -12.54 39.02
N ASP A 14 97.20 -11.39 39.65
CA ASP A 14 96.20 -10.35 39.89
C ASP A 14 95.61 -9.81 38.57
N LEU A 15 96.47 -9.63 37.56
CA LEU A 15 96.03 -9.17 36.24
C LEU A 15 95.10 -10.18 35.56
N THR A 16 95.37 -11.47 35.72
CA THR A 16 94.58 -12.56 35.12
C THR A 16 93.21 -12.67 35.78
N GLU A 17 93.14 -12.49 37.11
CA GLU A 17 91.88 -12.51 37.86
C GLU A 17 91.00 -11.29 37.57
N ILE A 18 91.61 -10.10 37.41
CA ILE A 18 90.90 -8.89 36.98
C ILE A 18 90.31 -9.07 35.57
N ILE A 19 91.09 -9.61 34.62
CA ILE A 19 90.61 -9.86 33.25
C ILE A 19 89.47 -10.89 33.25
N LYS A 20 89.56 -11.94 34.06
CA LYS A 20 88.51 -12.96 34.18
C LYS A 20 87.23 -12.38 34.77
N ASN A 21 87.32 -11.61 35.85
CA ASN A 21 86.15 -10.98 36.47
C ASN A 21 85.49 -9.95 35.54
N ALA A 22 86.29 -9.19 34.78
CA ALA A 22 85.77 -8.29 33.76
C ALA A 22 85.07 -9.06 32.62
N HIS A 23 85.62 -10.19 32.18
CA HIS A 23 85.02 -11.03 31.15
C HIS A 23 83.71 -11.67 31.63
N ASP A 24 83.68 -12.22 32.84
CA ASP A 24 82.50 -12.85 33.43
C ASP A 24 81.39 -11.82 33.68
N PHE A 25 81.75 -10.61 34.13
CA PHE A 25 80.80 -9.50 34.25
C PHE A 25 80.21 -9.13 32.87
N TYR A 26 81.06 -8.98 31.85
CA TYR A 26 80.62 -8.62 30.50
C TYR A 26 79.70 -9.69 29.90
N GLN A 27 80.03 -10.97 30.05
CA GLN A 27 79.20 -12.08 29.58
C GLN A 27 77.85 -12.16 30.31
N THR A 28 77.85 -11.94 31.63
CA THR A 28 76.64 -11.97 32.44
C THR A 28 75.70 -10.82 32.07
N SER A 29 76.22 -9.60 31.92
CA SER A 29 75.43 -8.44 31.48
C SER A 29 74.90 -8.60 30.06
N LEU A 30 75.70 -9.17 29.15
CA LEU A 30 75.27 -9.40 27.77
C LEU A 30 74.17 -10.47 27.67
N ASN A 31 74.24 -11.51 28.50
CA ASN A 31 73.20 -12.55 28.57
C ASN A 31 71.90 -12.03 29.19
N SER A 32 71.98 -11.18 30.23
CA SER A 32 70.80 -10.50 30.77
C SER A 32 70.13 -9.63 29.70
N LEU A 33 70.90 -8.79 29.00
CA LEU A 33 70.39 -7.91 27.96
C LEU A 33 69.71 -8.68 26.81
N LYS A 34 70.30 -9.80 26.38
CA LYS A 34 69.69 -10.67 25.36
C LYS A 34 68.36 -11.24 25.83
N THR A 35 68.27 -11.63 27.09
CA THR A 35 67.05 -12.20 27.68
C THR A 35 65.96 -11.14 27.79
N ASP A 36 66.30 -9.94 28.22
CA ASP A 36 65.35 -8.81 28.32
C ASP A 36 64.83 -8.39 26.93
N ILE A 37 65.70 -8.31 25.92
CA ILE A 37 65.31 -8.01 24.53
C ILE A 37 64.38 -9.09 23.96
N ALA A 38 64.64 -10.37 24.24
CA ALA A 38 63.79 -11.47 23.78
C ALA A 38 62.39 -11.44 24.41
N ILE A 39 62.29 -11.08 25.69
CA ILE A 39 61.00 -10.93 26.38
C ILE A 39 60.20 -9.78 25.77
N ILE A 40 60.84 -8.63 25.51
CA ILE A 40 60.18 -7.46 24.90
C ILE A 40 59.68 -7.78 23.48
N LEU A 41 60.51 -8.44 22.65
CA LEU A 41 60.12 -8.83 21.30
C LEU A 41 58.95 -9.83 21.28
N SER A 42 58.93 -10.80 22.20
CA SER A 42 57.83 -11.77 22.27
C SER A 42 56.52 -11.13 22.75
N ALA A 43 56.58 -10.19 23.71
CA ALA A 43 55.43 -9.42 24.17
C ALA A 43 54.85 -8.52 23.06
N CYS A 44 55.71 -7.85 22.28
CA CYS A 44 55.27 -7.05 21.12
C CYS A 44 54.62 -7.92 20.02
N GLY A 45 55.15 -9.12 19.76
CA GLY A 45 54.57 -10.05 18.78
C GLY A 45 53.15 -10.50 19.16
N LEU A 46 52.92 -10.80 20.44
CA LEU A 46 51.60 -11.19 20.93
C LEU A 46 50.59 -10.03 20.83
N LEU A 47 51.01 -8.81 21.16
CA LEU A 47 50.20 -7.60 21.03
C LEU A 47 49.78 -7.33 19.58
N ILE A 48 50.71 -7.47 18.63
CA ILE A 48 50.43 -7.30 17.20
C ILE A 48 49.45 -8.38 16.71
N ALA A 49 49.55 -9.63 17.17
CA ALA A 49 48.60 -10.68 16.78
C ALA A 49 47.18 -10.42 17.33
N ILE A 50 47.06 -9.97 18.58
CA ILE A 50 45.77 -9.64 19.20
C ILE A 50 45.11 -8.44 18.51
N ILE A 51 45.89 -7.38 18.25
CA ILE A 51 45.40 -6.16 17.61
C ILE A 51 45.15 -6.36 16.10
N GLY A 52 46.03 -7.07 15.41
CA GLY A 52 46.00 -7.25 13.97
C GLY A 52 45.01 -8.31 13.48
N VAL A 53 44.68 -9.31 14.30
CA VAL A 53 43.81 -10.42 13.88
C VAL A 53 42.62 -10.60 14.83
N GLY A 54 42.86 -10.58 16.14
CA GLY A 54 41.80 -10.82 17.14
C GLY A 54 40.72 -9.75 17.14
N LEU A 55 41.11 -8.48 17.20
CA LEU A 55 40.21 -7.32 17.20
C LEU A 55 39.38 -7.22 15.90
N PRO A 56 39.97 -7.28 14.69
CA PRO A 56 39.21 -7.28 13.43
C PRO A 56 38.23 -8.44 13.32
N PHE A 57 38.61 -9.64 13.77
CA PHE A 57 37.74 -10.81 13.73
C PHE A 57 36.52 -10.64 14.66
N LEU A 58 36.74 -10.16 15.90
CA LEU A 58 35.67 -9.84 16.85
C LEU A 58 34.72 -8.76 16.30
N VAL A 59 35.27 -7.67 15.77
CA VAL A 59 34.48 -6.59 15.16
C VAL A 59 33.63 -7.13 14.00
N THR A 60 34.23 -7.93 13.11
CA THR A 60 33.53 -8.52 11.97
C THR A 60 32.43 -9.50 12.42
N TYR A 61 32.68 -10.29 13.47
CA TYR A 61 31.70 -11.21 14.04
C TYR A 61 30.50 -10.47 14.63
N TYR A 62 30.72 -9.43 15.43
CA TYR A 62 29.66 -8.60 15.99
C TYR A 62 28.89 -7.81 14.92
N GLN A 63 29.56 -7.31 13.89
CA GLN A 63 28.90 -6.66 12.77
C GLN A 63 27.96 -7.63 12.03
N LYS A 64 28.41 -8.84 11.71
CA LYS A 64 27.56 -9.87 11.07
C LYS A 64 26.32 -10.22 11.90
N GLN A 65 26.47 -10.36 13.22
CA GLN A 65 25.37 -10.60 14.14
C GLN A 65 24.35 -9.45 14.12
N ARG A 66 24.83 -8.19 14.18
CA ARG A 66 23.96 -7.01 14.14
C ARG A 66 23.23 -6.87 12.80
N ILE A 67 23.91 -7.12 11.68
CA ILE A 67 23.30 -7.05 10.34
C ILE A 67 22.12 -8.01 10.23
N LYS A 68 22.29 -9.28 10.66
CA LYS A 68 21.20 -10.27 10.64
C LYS A 68 20.00 -9.87 11.49
N ILE A 69 20.23 -9.32 12.68
CA ILE A 69 19.14 -8.86 13.57
C ILE A 69 18.40 -7.67 12.94
N THR A 70 19.14 -6.76 12.30
CA THR A 70 18.57 -5.60 11.60
C THR A 70 17.76 -6.03 10.37
N GLU A 71 18.26 -6.98 9.58
CA GLU A 71 17.53 -7.56 8.43
C GLU A 71 16.19 -8.17 8.85
N ILE A 72 16.18 -8.99 9.91
CA ILE A 72 14.94 -9.60 10.43
C ILE A 72 13.95 -8.52 10.90
N LYS A 73 14.44 -7.46 11.55
CA LYS A 73 13.59 -6.35 11.99
C LYS A 73 13.02 -5.56 10.81
N ILE A 74 13.83 -5.28 9.80
CA ILE A 74 13.41 -4.55 8.60
C ILE A 74 12.38 -5.38 7.81
N ASP A 75 12.63 -6.66 7.60
CA ASP A 75 11.68 -7.55 6.90
C ASP A 75 10.34 -7.65 7.63
N LYS A 76 10.37 -7.71 8.96
CA LYS A 76 9.13 -7.72 9.76
C LYS A 76 8.36 -6.40 9.60
N GLN A 77 9.05 -5.26 9.69
CA GLN A 77 8.42 -3.94 9.49
C GLN A 77 7.88 -3.75 8.07
N LEU A 78 8.58 -4.25 7.05
CA LEU A 78 8.12 -4.23 5.67
C LEU A 78 6.85 -5.05 5.49
N LYS A 79 6.79 -6.27 6.04
CA LYS A 79 5.57 -7.10 5.97
C LYS A 79 4.37 -6.47 6.67
N GLU A 80 4.56 -5.93 7.88
CA GLU A 80 3.50 -5.22 8.61
C GLU A 80 3.03 -3.96 7.84
N SER A 81 3.98 -3.25 7.20
CA SER A 81 3.66 -2.09 6.37
C SER A 81 2.90 -2.48 5.09
N GLU A 82 3.29 -3.57 4.42
CA GLU A 82 2.60 -4.09 3.23
C GLU A 82 1.15 -4.51 3.53
N GLU A 83 0.92 -5.17 4.68
CA GLU A 83 -0.43 -5.53 5.12
C GLU A 83 -1.26 -4.27 5.41
N THR A 84 -0.68 -3.27 6.06
CA THR A 84 -1.34 -1.98 6.34
C THR A 84 -1.68 -1.24 5.04
N ILE A 85 -0.76 -1.18 4.07
CA ILE A 85 -0.99 -0.54 2.77
C ILE A 85 -2.11 -1.26 2.01
N LYS A 86 -2.13 -2.60 1.99
CA LYS A 86 -3.21 -3.37 1.37
C LYS A 86 -4.57 -3.11 2.04
N SER A 87 -4.58 -3.01 3.37
CA SER A 87 -5.79 -2.67 4.12
C SER A 87 -6.32 -1.28 3.72
N LEU A 88 -5.45 -0.27 3.72
CA LEU A 88 -5.80 1.10 3.33
C LEU A 88 -6.26 1.19 1.87
N GLN A 89 -5.64 0.44 0.95
CA GLN A 89 -6.08 0.37 -0.45
C GLN A 89 -7.49 -0.22 -0.58
N ASN A 90 -7.81 -1.27 0.20
CA ASN A 90 -9.15 -1.87 0.20
C ASN A 90 -10.19 -0.93 0.79
N GLU A 91 -9.86 -0.22 1.87
CA GLU A 91 -10.74 0.77 2.48
C GLU A 91 -11.02 1.91 1.49
N LEU A 92 -9.98 2.47 0.86
CA LEU A 92 -10.10 3.53 -0.13
C LEU A 92 -10.93 3.12 -1.35
N LYS A 93 -10.76 1.88 -1.84
CA LYS A 93 -11.58 1.32 -2.93
C LYS A 93 -13.05 1.18 -2.52
N THR A 94 -13.32 0.83 -1.26
CA THR A 94 -14.68 0.69 -0.73
C THR A 94 -15.33 2.07 -0.63
N THR A 95 -14.64 3.05 -0.06
CA THR A 95 -15.10 4.44 0.05
C THR A 95 -15.35 5.05 -1.33
N GLN A 96 -14.45 4.84 -2.30
CA GLN A 96 -14.64 5.35 -3.66
C GLN A 96 -15.90 4.77 -4.31
N LYS A 97 -16.15 3.47 -4.18
CA LYS A 97 -17.36 2.82 -4.71
C LYS A 97 -18.64 3.36 -4.04
N GLU A 98 -18.57 3.66 -2.74
CA GLU A 98 -19.69 4.26 -2.01
C GLU A 98 -19.98 5.69 -2.48
N TYR A 99 -18.95 6.51 -2.68
CA TYR A 99 -19.08 7.84 -3.28
C TYR A 99 -19.65 7.80 -4.70
N GLU A 100 -19.16 6.89 -5.56
CA GLU A 100 -19.72 6.71 -6.91
C GLU A 100 -21.21 6.37 -6.87
N ASN A 101 -21.61 5.45 -5.97
CA ASN A 101 -23.02 5.09 -5.79
C ASN A 101 -23.86 6.29 -5.32
N GLN A 102 -23.38 7.06 -4.34
CA GLN A 102 -24.08 8.26 -3.86
C GLN A 102 -24.20 9.32 -4.96
N PHE A 103 -23.14 9.54 -5.73
CA PHE A 103 -23.15 10.48 -6.84
C PHE A 103 -24.16 10.08 -7.91
N ARG A 104 -24.21 8.79 -8.24
CA ARG A 104 -25.17 8.25 -9.22
C ARG A 104 -26.62 8.36 -8.74
N LEU A 105 -26.86 8.16 -7.45
CA LEU A 105 -28.19 8.38 -6.84
C LEU A 105 -28.60 9.86 -6.93
N LEU A 106 -27.64 10.78 -6.70
CA LEU A 106 -27.87 12.21 -6.81
C LEU A 106 -28.20 12.62 -8.26
N GLU A 107 -27.43 12.11 -9.22
CA GLU A 107 -27.66 12.33 -10.65
C GLU A 107 -29.04 11.80 -11.09
N ASN A 108 -29.41 10.60 -10.66
CA ASN A 108 -30.75 10.05 -10.89
C ASN A 108 -31.86 10.92 -10.29
N LYS A 109 -31.67 11.45 -9.08
CA LYS A 109 -32.64 12.34 -8.43
C LYS A 109 -32.76 13.67 -9.19
N PHE A 110 -31.65 14.23 -9.65
CA PHE A 110 -31.63 15.43 -10.48
C PHE A 110 -32.38 15.21 -11.80
N HIS A 111 -32.10 14.12 -12.52
CA HIS A 111 -32.79 13.79 -13.77
C HIS A 111 -34.29 13.53 -13.57
N THR A 112 -34.68 12.85 -12.49
CA THR A 112 -36.08 12.60 -12.15
C THR A 112 -36.82 13.92 -11.88
N ASN A 113 -36.21 14.81 -11.10
CA ASN A 113 -36.80 16.12 -10.80
C ASN A 113 -36.87 17.00 -12.05
N ALA A 114 -35.83 16.99 -12.90
CA ALA A 114 -35.83 17.72 -14.16
C ALA A 114 -36.91 17.19 -15.12
N ALA A 115 -37.07 15.87 -15.22
CA ALA A 115 -38.12 15.24 -16.02
C ALA A 115 -39.51 15.66 -15.55
N SER A 116 -39.77 15.61 -14.23
CA SER A 116 -41.02 16.10 -13.64
C SER A 116 -41.26 17.59 -13.96
N LEU A 117 -40.24 18.43 -13.83
CA LEU A 117 -40.34 19.86 -14.12
C LEU A 117 -40.67 20.13 -15.61
N TYR A 118 -40.06 19.39 -16.53
CA TYR A 118 -40.35 19.46 -17.96
C TYR A 118 -41.75 18.95 -18.29
N MET A 119 -42.27 17.97 -17.56
CA MET A 119 -43.64 17.49 -17.71
C MET A 119 -44.68 18.49 -17.18
N HIS A 120 -44.33 19.35 -16.21
CA HIS A 120 -45.27 20.29 -15.58
C HIS A 120 -45.31 21.71 -16.20
N LEU A 121 -44.29 22.17 -16.92
CA LEU A 121 -44.31 23.48 -17.61
C LEU A 121 -44.92 23.37 -19.03
N SER A 122 -46.12 23.91 -19.23
CA SER A 122 -46.93 23.78 -20.47
C SER A 122 -46.89 25.02 -21.37
N THR A 123 -46.66 24.81 -22.68
CA THR A 123 -47.09 25.68 -23.80
C THR A 123 -46.94 24.94 -25.15
N SER A 124 -48.10 24.49 -25.65
CA SER A 124 -48.59 23.88 -26.91
C SER A 124 -47.73 23.45 -28.12
N TYR A 125 -46.41 23.66 -28.19
CA TYR A 125 -45.56 23.04 -29.25
C TYR A 125 -44.30 22.37 -28.68
N LEU A 126 -43.93 22.73 -27.46
CA LEU A 126 -42.87 22.06 -26.68
C LEU A 126 -43.33 20.74 -26.04
N GLU A 127 -44.64 20.50 -25.90
CA GLU A 127 -45.18 19.31 -25.21
C GLU A 127 -44.81 17.98 -25.87
N GLN A 128 -44.84 17.89 -27.20
CA GLN A 128 -44.50 16.65 -27.91
C GLN A 128 -43.01 16.27 -27.77
N ASN A 129 -42.11 17.27 -27.85
CA ASN A 129 -40.68 17.06 -27.65
C ASN A 129 -40.32 16.84 -26.17
N ARG A 130 -41.10 17.39 -25.23
CA ARG A 130 -40.90 17.21 -23.78
C ARG A 130 -41.43 15.87 -23.26
N GLN A 131 -42.59 15.39 -23.71
CA GLN A 131 -43.05 14.05 -23.37
C GLN A 131 -42.06 13.01 -23.91
N LEU A 132 -41.56 13.20 -25.14
CA LEU A 132 -40.51 12.37 -25.71
C LEU A 132 -39.23 12.38 -24.85
N LEU A 133 -38.76 13.57 -24.45
CA LEU A 133 -37.58 13.73 -23.60
C LEU A 133 -37.79 13.13 -22.21
N GLY A 134 -38.97 13.31 -21.62
CA GLY A 134 -39.35 12.78 -20.32
C GLY A 134 -39.36 11.26 -20.31
N VAL A 135 -40.00 10.64 -21.31
CA VAL A 135 -40.00 9.17 -21.46
C VAL A 135 -38.59 8.66 -21.75
N ALA A 136 -37.79 9.35 -22.57
CA ALA A 136 -36.41 8.96 -22.83
C ALA A 136 -35.52 9.03 -21.58
N THR A 137 -35.67 10.10 -20.78
CA THR A 137 -34.94 10.28 -19.51
C THR A 137 -35.35 9.23 -18.48
N PHE A 138 -36.65 8.91 -18.40
CA PHE A 138 -37.14 7.82 -17.55
C PHE A 138 -36.54 6.47 -17.95
N ILE A 139 -36.53 6.14 -19.25
CA ILE A 139 -35.94 4.89 -19.75
C ILE A 139 -34.47 4.79 -19.38
N LEU A 140 -33.68 5.85 -19.57
CA LEU A 140 -32.27 5.88 -19.19
C LEU A 140 -32.08 5.67 -17.67
N ALA A 141 -32.89 6.33 -16.85
CA ALA A 141 -32.83 6.16 -15.40
C ALA A 141 -33.22 4.74 -14.97
N LEU A 142 -34.21 4.14 -15.64
CA LEU A 142 -34.63 2.76 -15.41
C LEU A 142 -33.51 1.78 -15.76
N GLU A 143 -32.90 1.91 -16.94
CA GLU A 143 -31.78 1.08 -17.40
C GLU A 143 -30.58 1.17 -16.44
N ASN A 144 -30.24 2.39 -15.98
CA ASN A 144 -29.20 2.59 -14.98
C ASN A 144 -29.53 1.90 -13.64
N THR A 145 -30.80 1.94 -13.23
CA THR A 145 -31.25 1.33 -11.96
C THR A 145 -31.19 -0.20 -12.03
N VAL A 146 -31.54 -0.78 -13.19
CA VAL A 146 -31.38 -2.21 -13.49
C VAL A 146 -29.92 -2.63 -13.34
N GLN A 147 -28.97 -1.87 -13.89
CA GLN A 147 -27.54 -2.18 -13.80
C GLN A 147 -27.03 -2.22 -12.34
N THR A 148 -27.57 -1.37 -11.46
CA THR A 148 -27.22 -1.40 -10.01
C THR A 148 -27.96 -2.43 -9.18
N LYS A 149 -28.94 -3.14 -9.75
CA LYS A 149 -29.77 -4.09 -9.01
C LYS A 149 -30.52 -3.47 -7.82
N ASN A 150 -30.87 -2.18 -7.88
CA ASN A 150 -31.65 -1.50 -6.84
C ASN A 150 -33.16 -1.64 -7.12
N PHE A 151 -33.74 -2.74 -6.63
CA PHE A 151 -35.10 -3.15 -7.02
C PHE A 151 -36.21 -2.32 -6.40
N ASP A 152 -36.02 -1.85 -5.17
CA ASP A 152 -37.01 -0.99 -4.52
C ASP A 152 -37.13 0.36 -5.24
N MET A 153 -35.98 0.92 -5.65
CA MET A 153 -35.97 2.14 -6.46
C MET A 153 -36.60 1.92 -7.83
N MET A 154 -36.29 0.80 -8.49
CA MET A 154 -36.89 0.45 -9.79
C MET A 154 -38.41 0.32 -9.71
N ASN A 155 -38.94 -0.37 -8.69
CA ASN A 155 -40.38 -0.53 -8.50
C ASN A 155 -41.05 0.82 -8.24
N ASN A 156 -40.50 1.65 -7.35
CA ASN A 156 -41.04 2.99 -7.07
C ASN A 156 -41.05 3.88 -8.32
N MET A 157 -40.01 3.82 -9.15
CA MET A 157 -39.94 4.55 -10.41
C MET A 157 -41.01 4.09 -11.40
N LEU A 158 -41.18 2.77 -11.55
CA LEU A 158 -42.20 2.19 -12.41
C LEU A 158 -43.60 2.54 -11.93
N ASP A 159 -43.88 2.40 -10.64
CA ASP A 159 -45.17 2.76 -10.06
C ASP A 159 -45.50 4.24 -10.27
N ASN A 160 -44.54 5.14 -9.97
CA ASN A 160 -44.76 6.56 -10.15
C ASN A 160 -45.02 6.90 -11.63
N PHE A 161 -44.17 6.40 -12.54
CA PHE A 161 -44.35 6.62 -13.97
C PHE A 161 -45.70 6.08 -14.46
N PHE A 162 -46.07 4.84 -14.14
CA PHE A 162 -47.30 4.22 -14.66
C PHE A 162 -48.59 4.75 -14.04
N ASN A 163 -48.53 5.34 -12.85
CA ASN A 163 -49.71 5.85 -12.14
C ASN A 163 -49.88 7.37 -12.31
N VAL A 164 -48.79 8.12 -12.50
CA VAL A 164 -48.82 9.59 -12.58
C VAL A 164 -48.60 10.08 -14.02
N ASP A 165 -47.50 9.67 -14.66
CA ASP A 165 -47.07 10.28 -15.93
C ASP A 165 -47.66 9.55 -17.15
N PHE A 166 -47.67 8.22 -17.14
CA PHE A 166 -48.11 7.38 -18.25
C PHE A 166 -49.54 7.65 -18.72
N PRO A 167 -50.54 7.93 -17.85
CA PRO A 167 -51.91 8.24 -18.28
C PRO A 167 -52.02 9.49 -19.14
N SER A 168 -51.13 10.49 -18.98
CA SER A 168 -51.18 11.77 -19.71
C SER A 168 -50.39 11.77 -21.02
N LEU A 169 -49.59 10.73 -21.28
CA LEU A 169 -48.81 10.62 -22.52
C LEU A 169 -49.69 10.56 -23.77
N ASP A 170 -49.32 11.33 -24.79
CA ASP A 170 -49.92 11.24 -26.12
C ASP A 170 -49.29 10.10 -26.92
N THR A 171 -49.92 8.92 -26.87
CA THR A 171 -49.47 7.73 -27.61
C THR A 171 -49.84 7.75 -29.10
N ASN A 172 -50.57 8.77 -29.57
CA ASN A 172 -50.79 9.00 -31.00
C ASN A 172 -49.57 9.64 -31.66
N ASN A 173 -48.69 10.28 -30.88
CA ASN A 173 -47.41 10.75 -31.36
C ASN A 173 -46.47 9.56 -31.67
N PRO A 174 -45.98 9.41 -32.92
CA PRO A 174 -45.13 8.27 -33.31
C PRO A 174 -43.84 8.16 -32.50
N LEU A 175 -43.22 9.29 -32.13
CA LEU A 175 -41.95 9.29 -31.40
C LEU A 175 -42.14 8.85 -29.95
N VAL A 176 -43.21 9.31 -29.30
CA VAL A 176 -43.58 8.86 -27.95
C VAL A 176 -43.97 7.38 -27.97
N ARG A 177 -44.75 6.96 -28.98
CA ARG A 177 -45.12 5.56 -29.20
C ARG A 177 -43.91 4.65 -29.33
N ASP A 178 -42.90 5.04 -30.12
CA ASP A 178 -41.66 4.29 -30.28
C ASP A 178 -40.89 4.14 -28.97
N ARG A 179 -40.82 5.21 -28.15
CA ARG A 179 -40.19 5.13 -26.82
C ARG A 179 -40.95 4.24 -25.85
N ILE A 180 -42.28 4.29 -25.86
CA ILE A 180 -43.11 3.39 -25.04
C ILE A 180 -42.97 1.93 -25.50
N MET A 181 -42.86 1.68 -26.81
CA MET A 181 -42.52 0.35 -27.32
C MET A 181 -41.12 -0.10 -26.89
N HIS A 182 -40.14 0.80 -26.84
CA HIS A 182 -38.82 0.50 -26.31
C HIS A 182 -38.88 0.12 -24.82
N LEU A 183 -39.61 0.90 -24.01
CA LEU A 183 -39.86 0.57 -22.60
C LEU A 183 -40.49 -0.83 -22.46
N ASN A 184 -41.47 -1.18 -23.29
CA ASN A 184 -42.07 -2.51 -23.27
C ASN A 184 -41.06 -3.63 -23.54
N LYS A 185 -40.11 -3.43 -24.47
CA LYS A 185 -39.03 -4.39 -24.73
C LYS A 185 -38.09 -4.54 -23.53
N ILE A 186 -37.77 -3.44 -22.85
CA ILE A 186 -36.94 -3.47 -21.63
C ILE A 186 -37.66 -4.29 -20.56
N LEU A 187 -38.93 -4.00 -20.31
CA LEU A 187 -39.75 -4.76 -19.36
C LEU A 187 -39.83 -6.25 -19.73
N ASP A 188 -40.01 -6.59 -21.00
CA ASP A 188 -39.99 -7.98 -21.48
C ASP A 188 -38.66 -8.69 -21.23
N ASN A 189 -37.54 -7.99 -21.38
CA ASN A 189 -36.22 -8.56 -21.10
C ASN A 189 -36.00 -8.76 -19.60
N LEU A 190 -36.46 -7.82 -18.77
CA LEU A 190 -36.39 -7.96 -17.31
C LEU A 190 -37.27 -9.11 -16.83
N ASP A 191 -38.46 -9.29 -17.40
CA ASP A 191 -39.41 -10.37 -17.08
C ASP A 191 -38.87 -11.78 -17.41
N LYS A 192 -37.89 -11.87 -18.32
CA LYS A 192 -37.15 -13.11 -18.63
C LYS A 192 -36.03 -13.41 -17.63
N SER A 193 -35.59 -12.42 -16.85
CA SER A 193 -34.60 -12.63 -15.80
C SER A 193 -35.20 -13.44 -14.65
N PRO A 194 -34.48 -14.42 -14.08
CA PRO A 194 -34.95 -15.21 -12.93
C PRO A 194 -35.36 -14.33 -11.74
N GLU A 195 -34.73 -13.17 -11.59
CA GLU A 195 -34.91 -12.24 -10.46
C GLU A 195 -36.25 -11.44 -10.54
N PHE A 196 -36.82 -11.29 -11.74
CA PHE A 196 -38.03 -10.48 -11.97
C PHE A 196 -39.18 -11.17 -12.68
N LYS A 197 -39.08 -12.50 -12.88
CA LYS A 197 -40.09 -13.27 -13.58
C LYS A 197 -41.50 -13.00 -13.05
N GLY A 198 -42.37 -12.48 -13.92
CA GLY A 198 -43.78 -12.20 -13.66
C GLY A 198 -44.05 -10.86 -12.97
N LYS A 199 -43.04 -10.05 -12.62
CA LYS A 199 -43.23 -8.82 -11.83
C LYS A 199 -43.73 -7.62 -12.63
N PHE A 200 -43.53 -7.61 -13.95
CA PHE A 200 -43.85 -6.45 -14.80
C PHE A 200 -45.11 -6.64 -15.67
N PHE A 201 -45.85 -7.72 -15.45
CA PHE A 201 -47.03 -8.06 -16.24
C PHE A 201 -48.08 -6.94 -16.25
N SER A 202 -48.39 -6.38 -15.07
CA SER A 202 -49.39 -5.30 -14.93
C SER A 202 -49.01 -4.03 -15.70
N TYR A 203 -47.73 -3.66 -15.73
CA TYR A 203 -47.23 -2.51 -16.48
C TYR A 203 -47.29 -2.74 -17.99
N LYS A 204 -46.90 -3.94 -18.44
CA LYS A 204 -46.99 -4.33 -19.85
C LYS A 204 -48.43 -4.32 -20.36
N GLU A 205 -49.38 -4.79 -19.56
CA GLU A 205 -50.81 -4.69 -19.90
C GLU A 205 -51.29 -3.24 -20.03
N LYS A 206 -50.85 -2.34 -19.13
CA LYS A 206 -51.13 -0.90 -19.24
C LYS A 206 -50.60 -0.33 -20.56
N ILE A 207 -49.38 -0.70 -20.97
CA ILE A 207 -48.81 -0.29 -22.26
C ILE A 207 -49.67 -0.79 -23.42
N ILE A 208 -49.91 -2.10 -23.50
CA ILE A 208 -50.65 -2.71 -24.61
C ILE A 208 -52.05 -2.10 -24.73
N THR A 209 -52.72 -1.88 -23.59
CA THR A 209 -54.07 -1.30 -23.55
C THR A 209 -54.08 0.12 -24.08
N LYS A 210 -53.09 0.94 -23.72
CA LYS A 210 -53.02 2.33 -24.16
C LYS A 210 -52.62 2.47 -25.63
N LEU A 211 -51.73 1.61 -26.14
CA LEU A 211 -51.29 1.63 -27.55
C LEU A 211 -52.35 1.12 -28.55
N LYS A 212 -53.41 0.45 -28.07
CA LYS A 212 -54.55 -0.02 -28.86
C LYS A 212 -55.69 1.00 -28.99
N LYS A 213 -55.72 2.01 -28.12
CA LYS A 213 -56.64 3.15 -28.20
C LYS A 213 -56.10 4.19 -29.17
#